data_AF-A0A1Z3HHG6-F1
#
_entry.id   AF-A0A1Z3HHG6-F1
#
_cell.length_a   1.000
_cell.length_b   1.000
_cell.length_c   1.000
_cell.angle_alpha   90.00
_cell.angle_beta   90.00
_cell.angle_gamma   90.00
#
_symmetry.space_group_name_H-M   'P 1'
#
loop_
_entity.id
_entity.type
_entity.pdbx_description
1 polymer ?
#
loop_
_entity_poly.entity_id
_entity_poly.type
_entity_poly.pdbx_seq_one_letter_code
_entity_poly.pdbx_strand_id
1 'polypeptide(L)' 'MILATAFTADANCIITGDKDLLVLQSIREVSILKPADFLAYEEAFNQ' A
#
# COMPACT_ATOMS: atom_id res chain seq x y z
N MET A 1 5.20 10.67 9.18
CA MET A 1 4.27 9.77 9.90
C MET A 1 3.34 9.07 8.92
N ILE A 2 3.87 8.23 8.02
CA ILE A 2 3.04 7.47 7.06
C ILE A 2 2.94 6.03 7.56
N LEU A 3 4.08 5.38 7.78
CA LEU A 3 4.16 4.01 8.27
C LEU A 3 3.51 3.81 9.65
N ALA A 4 3.81 4.70 10.61
CA ALA A 4 3.22 4.62 11.96
C ALA A 4 1.68 4.72 11.93
N THR A 5 1.15 5.59 11.07
CA THR A 5 -0.30 5.75 10.88
C THR A 5 -0.91 4.48 10.29
N ALA A 6 -0.29 3.93 9.23
CA ALA A 6 -0.75 2.69 8.61
C ALA A 6 -0.77 1.50 9.58
N PHE A 7 0.27 1.37 10.42
CA PHE A 7 0.32 0.32 11.44
C PHE A 7 -0.71 0.53 12.56
N THR A 8 -0.92 1.77 12.99
CA THR A 8 -1.90 2.09 14.05
C THR A 8 -3.34 1.87 13.56
N ALA A 9 -3.59 2.10 12.27
CA ALA A 9 -4.89 1.91 11.66
C ALA A 9 -5.16 0.48 11.19
N ASP A 10 -4.19 -0.44 11.37
CA ASP A 10 -4.25 -1.82 10.84
C ASP A 10 -4.57 -1.85 9.33
N ALA A 11 -3.94 -0.95 8.57
CA ALA A 11 -4.19 -0.80 7.15
C ALA A 11 -3.67 -2.00 6.35
N ASN A 12 -4.46 -2.50 5.40
CA ASN A 12 -4.05 -3.60 4.54
C ASN A 12 -2.97 -3.19 3.53
N CYS A 13 -2.98 -1.92 3.09
CA CYS A 13 -1.96 -1.39 2.19
C CYS A 13 -1.80 0.14 2.31
N ILE A 14 -0.70 0.65 1.77
CA ILE A 14 -0.45 2.07 1.52
C ILE A 14 -0.43 2.28 0.01
N ILE A 15 -1.27 3.20 -0.49
CA ILE A 15 -1.28 3.60 -1.89
C ILE A 15 -0.55 4.94 -2.00
N THR A 16 0.53 5.00 -2.77
CA THR A 16 1.33 6.23 -2.88
C THR A 16 2.04 6.39 -4.22
N GLY A 17 2.29 7.64 -4.63
CA GLY A 17 3.18 7.99 -5.74
C GLY A 17 4.62 8.31 -5.32
N ASP A 18 4.90 8.27 -4.01
CA ASP A 18 6.23 8.55 -3.44
C ASP A 18 7.22 7.45 -3.81
N LYS A 19 8.25 7.79 -4.59
CA LYS A 19 9.22 6.84 -5.10
C LYS A 19 10.09 6.22 -4.01
N ASP A 20 10.40 6.96 -2.95
CA ASP A 20 11.24 6.48 -1.86
C ASP A 20 10.48 5.44 -1.05
N LEU A 21 9.18 5.67 -0.82
CA LEU A 21 8.34 4.72 -0.12
C LEU A 21 8.05 3.48 -0.97
N LEU A 22 7.89 3.65 -2.29
CA LEU A 22 7.67 2.55 -3.24
C LEU A 22 8.85 1.57 -3.37
N VAL A 23 10.08 1.99 -3.05
CA VAL A 23 11.25 1.09 -3.04
C VAL A 23 11.09 -0.03 -2.00
N LEU A 24 10.35 0.22 -0.92
CA LEU A 24 10.14 -0.77 0.13
C LEU A 24 9.26 -1.94 -0.34
N GLN A 25 8.34 -1.71 -1.29
CA GLN A 25 7.34 -2.65 -1.84
C GLN A 25 6.35 -3.23 -0.82
N SER A 26 6.83 -3.69 0.33
CA SER A 26 6.06 -4.13 1.48
C SER A 26 6.83 -3.84 2.76
N ILE A 27 6.11 -3.61 3.85
CA ILE A 27 6.72 -3.54 5.17
C ILE A 27 5.80 -4.19 6.20
N ARG A 28 6.32 -5.20 6.91
CA ARG A 28 5.49 -6.15 7.67
C ARG A 28 4.45 -6.78 6.75
N GLU A 29 3.16 -6.66 7.09
CA GLU A 29 2.03 -7.18 6.33
C GLU A 29 1.33 -6.09 5.50
N VAL A 30 1.88 -4.86 5.49
CA VAL A 30 1.32 -3.73 4.74
C VAL A 30 2.01 -3.64 3.38
N SER A 31 1.25 -3.91 2.32
CA SER A 31 1.71 -3.72 0.94
C SER A 31 1.82 -2.22 0.61
N ILE A 32 2.85 -1.81 -0.13
CA ILE A 32 3.02 -0.44 -0.60
C ILE A 32 2.88 -0.43 -2.12
N LEU A 33 1.78 0.13 -2.60
CA LEU A 33 1.33 0.02 -3.98
C LEU A 33 1.33 1.38 -4.67
N LYS A 34 1.59 1.38 -5.99
CA LYS A 34 1.27 2.54 -6.82
C LYS A 34 -0.25 2.61 -7.02
N PRO A 35 -0.81 3.80 -7.25
CA PRO A 35 -2.23 3.94 -7.54
C PRO A 35 -2.73 3.04 -8.67
N ALA A 36 -1.96 2.92 -9.75
CA ALA A 36 -2.30 2.05 -10.88
C ALA A 36 -2.29 0.56 -10.51
N ASP A 37 -1.36 0.13 -9.65
CA ASP A 37 -1.26 -1.26 -9.20
C ASP A 37 -2.41 -1.61 -8.24
N PHE A 38 -2.83 -0.64 -7.42
CA PHE A 38 -3.98 -0.81 -6.54
C PHE A 38 -5.30 -0.95 -7.30
N LEU A 39 -5.49 -0.20 -8.38
CA LEU A 39 -6.65 -0.34 -9.27
C LEU A 39 -6.78 -1.79 -9.80
N ALA A 40 -5.68 -2.38 -10.27
CA ALA A 40 -5.67 -3.78 -10.71
C ALA A 40 -5.89 -4.77 -9.54
N TYR A 41 -5.40 -4.45 -8.35
CA TYR A 41 -5.58 -5.26 -7.14
C TYR A 41 -7.05 -5.32 -6.71
N GLU A 42 -7.77 -4.19 -6.69
CA GLU A 42 -9.20 -4.16 -6.35
C GLU A 42 -10.07 -4.88 -7.37
N GLU A 43 -9.75 -4.77 -8.66
CA GLU A 43 -10.46 -5.49 -9.73
C GLU A 43 -10.34 -7.02 -9.57
N ALA A 44 -9.25 -7.51 -9.00
CA ALA A 44 -9.04 -8.94 -8.73
C ALA A 44 -9.73 -9.41 -7.43
N PHE A 45 -9.94 -8.52 -6.46
CA PHE A 45 -10.60 -8.85 -5.17
C PHE A 45 -12.12 -8.71 -5.18
N ASN A 46 -12.68 -7.92 -6.10
CA ASN A 46 -14.13 -7.69 -6.24
C ASN A 46 -14.83 -8.61 -7.27
N GLN A 47 -14.19 -9.72 -7.67
CA GLN A 47 -14.78 -10.80 -8.48
C GLN A 47 -15.12 -12.01 -7.62
#